data_AF-A0A7L8AJF1-F1
#
_entry.id   AF-A0A7L8AJF1-F1
#
_cell.length_a   1.000
_cell.length_b   1.000
_cell.length_c   1.000
_cell.angle_alpha   90.00
_cell.angle_beta   90.00
_cell.angle_gamma   90.00
#
_symmetry.space_group_name_H-M   'P 1'
#
loop_
_entity.id
_entity.type
_entity.pdbx_description
1 polymer ?
#
loop_
_entity_poly.entity_id
_entity_poly.type
_entity_poly.pdbx_seq_one_letter_code
_entity_poly.pdbx_strand_id
1 'polypeptide(L)'
;MKRKSIVIIAFLIAIVSLSSCKVNKQYVQYISKKENIKTPETKKVIVFATDDVRVNEFKKTFEKNFPEKGDFALDFMTQFSKKGLANNLFSKILIDSNSFKYEDVNTENSDYVIYFSNFEIANRVEWNNVGGMGMNGVGMNNTTSVEYCVINVKVEIYDANNGKEILDFVVIGEESVFMFDFTKTLNKAKERAVEHIINYLKSGKTEYKKY
;
A
#
# COMPACT_ATOMS: atom_id res chain seq x y z
N MET A 1 -44.37 -9.03 -29.18
CA MET A 1 -43.30 -8.15 -28.66
C MET A 1 -43.00 -8.32 -27.16
N LYS A 2 -43.99 -8.50 -26.27
CA LYS A 2 -43.80 -8.52 -24.80
C LYS A 2 -42.83 -9.58 -24.23
N ARG A 3 -42.81 -10.79 -24.81
CA ARG A 3 -41.99 -11.92 -24.29
C ARG A 3 -40.48 -11.74 -24.52
N LYS A 4 -40.08 -11.11 -25.63
CA LYS A 4 -38.66 -10.82 -25.94
C LYS A 4 -38.10 -9.72 -25.03
N SER A 5 -38.92 -8.71 -24.71
CA SER A 5 -38.54 -7.63 -23.78
C SER A 5 -38.31 -8.12 -22.34
N ILE A 6 -39.12 -9.07 -21.86
CA ILE A 6 -38.96 -9.66 -20.52
C ILE A 6 -37.65 -10.46 -20.40
N VAL A 7 -37.26 -11.21 -21.44
CA VAL A 7 -36.00 -11.97 -21.46
C VAL A 7 -34.79 -11.04 -21.44
N ILE A 8 -34.83 -9.93 -22.18
CA ILE A 8 -33.75 -8.92 -22.19
C ILE A 8 -33.62 -8.25 -20.83
N ILE A 9 -34.74 -7.92 -20.18
CA ILE A 9 -34.75 -7.32 -18.83
C ILE A 9 -34.21 -8.31 -17.78
N ALA A 10 -34.60 -9.58 -17.84
CA ALA A 10 -34.08 -10.62 -16.96
C ALA A 10 -32.58 -10.84 -17.15
N PHE A 11 -32.08 -10.77 -18.39
CA PHE A 11 -30.65 -10.89 -18.70
C PHE A 11 -29.86 -9.67 -18.19
N LEU A 12 -30.39 -8.46 -18.31
CA LEU A 12 -29.79 -7.25 -17.75
C LEU A 12 -29.75 -7.27 -16.21
N ILE A 13 -30.81 -7.73 -15.56
CA ILE A 13 -30.85 -7.89 -14.10
C ILE A 13 -29.85 -8.96 -13.64
N ALA A 14 -29.71 -10.06 -14.38
CA ALA A 14 -28.70 -11.10 -14.11
C ALA A 14 -27.26 -10.55 -14.23
N ILE A 15 -26.97 -9.74 -15.24
CA ILE A 15 -25.66 -9.09 -15.40
C ILE A 15 -25.38 -8.10 -14.26
N VAL A 16 -26.39 -7.33 -13.82
CA VAL A 16 -26.25 -6.40 -12.69
C VAL A 16 -26.13 -7.14 -11.34
N SER A 17 -26.70 -8.35 -11.21
CA SER A 17 -26.50 -9.19 -10.02
C SER A 17 -25.11 -9.85 -9.92
N LEU A 18 -24.32 -9.82 -11.00
CA LEU A 18 -22.94 -10.34 -11.03
C LEU A 18 -21.89 -9.27 -10.69
N SER A 19 -22.27 -8.03 -10.35
CA SER A 19 -21.37 -7.13 -9.62
C SER A 19 -21.18 -7.65 -8.20
N SER A 20 -20.33 -8.66 -8.08
CA SER A 20 -19.67 -9.09 -6.84
C SER A 20 -19.39 -7.86 -5.98
N CYS A 21 -19.90 -7.86 -4.75
CA CYS A 21 -19.50 -6.92 -3.71
C CYS A 21 -17.98 -7.07 -3.54
N LYS A 22 -17.21 -6.28 -4.31
CA LYS A 22 -15.76 -6.24 -4.18
C LYS A 22 -15.48 -5.68 -2.80
N VAL A 23 -14.95 -6.54 -1.93
CA VAL A 23 -14.65 -6.19 -0.54
C VAL A 23 -13.59 -5.09 -0.58
N ASN A 24 -13.98 -3.90 -0.13
CA ASN A 24 -13.01 -2.84 0.16
C ASN A 24 -12.24 -3.24 1.43
N LYS A 25 -10.95 -2.93 1.45
CA LYS A 25 -10.09 -3.18 2.60
C LYS A 25 -9.41 -1.89 3.03
N GLN A 26 -9.27 -1.71 4.33
CA GLN A 26 -8.54 -0.59 4.91
C GLN A 26 -7.03 -0.83 4.81
N TYR A 27 -6.36 0.00 4.00
CA TYR A 27 -4.90 -0.07 3.76
C TYR A 27 -4.13 1.07 4.43
N VAL A 28 -4.81 2.01 5.07
CA VAL A 28 -4.19 3.04 5.90
C VAL A 28 -4.85 3.02 7.27
N GLN A 29 -4.04 2.84 8.30
CA GLN A 29 -4.45 2.54 9.67
C GLN A 29 -3.64 3.35 10.67
N TYR A 30 -4.07 3.34 11.95
CA TYR A 30 -3.37 4.01 13.05
C TYR A 30 -3.02 5.47 12.77
N ILE A 31 -3.97 6.19 12.16
CA ILE A 31 -3.79 7.60 11.79
C ILE A 31 -3.86 8.45 13.05
N SER A 32 -2.80 9.19 13.37
CA SER A 32 -2.90 10.34 14.27
C SER A 32 -2.57 11.62 13.50
N LYS A 33 -3.56 12.51 13.46
CA LYS A 33 -3.52 13.73 12.66
C LYS A 33 -3.59 14.93 13.58
N LYS A 34 -2.48 15.63 13.70
CA LYS A 34 -2.33 16.82 14.55
C LYS A 34 -2.56 18.08 13.73
N GLU A 35 -2.07 18.12 12.49
CA GLU A 35 -2.24 19.25 11.58
C GLU A 35 -2.51 18.80 10.13
N ASN A 36 -2.92 19.75 9.28
CA ASN A 36 -3.14 19.51 7.85
C ASN A 36 -1.95 20.03 7.03
N ILE A 37 -1.51 19.26 6.04
CA ILE A 37 -0.64 19.77 4.98
C ILE A 37 -1.49 20.65 4.07
N LYS A 38 -1.32 21.98 4.15
CA LYS A 38 -2.03 22.93 3.29
C LYS A 38 -1.37 22.97 1.92
N THR A 39 -2.18 22.89 0.86
CA THR A 39 -1.75 22.95 -0.56
C THR A 39 -0.51 22.09 -0.84
N PRO A 40 -0.57 20.75 -0.61
CA PRO A 40 0.59 19.85 -0.74
C PRO A 40 1.38 20.03 -2.03
N GLU A 41 0.70 20.26 -3.15
CA GLU A 41 1.27 20.43 -4.49
C GLU A 41 2.28 21.58 -4.62
N THR A 42 2.25 22.55 -3.70
CA THR A 42 3.21 23.67 -3.66
C THR A 42 4.45 23.39 -2.81
N LYS A 43 4.39 22.34 -1.99
CA LYS A 43 5.32 22.09 -0.89
C LYS A 43 6.56 21.33 -1.33
N LYS A 44 7.70 21.69 -0.74
CA LYS A 44 8.97 20.98 -0.88
C LYS A 44 9.13 20.03 0.29
N VAL A 45 9.35 18.76 0.02
CA VAL A 45 9.50 17.76 1.08
C VAL A 45 10.84 17.03 0.96
N ILE A 46 11.41 16.69 2.10
CA ILE A 46 12.52 15.74 2.20
C ILE A 46 11.94 14.41 2.66
N VAL A 47 12.36 13.31 2.04
CA VAL A 47 12.05 11.96 2.50
C VAL A 47 13.32 11.28 2.97
N PHE A 48 13.24 10.59 4.10
CA PHE A 48 14.30 9.72 4.60
C PHE A 48 13.70 8.46 5.21
N ALA A 49 14.53 7.44 5.41
CA ALA A 49 14.09 6.15 5.93
C ALA A 49 15.21 5.48 6.72
N THR A 50 14.84 4.70 7.74
CA THR A 50 15.79 3.81 8.43
C THR A 50 15.95 2.50 7.68
N ASP A 51 17.08 1.84 7.92
CA ASP A 51 17.36 0.47 7.47
C ASP A 51 16.70 -0.61 8.36
N ASP A 52 15.85 -0.22 9.33
CA ASP A 52 15.03 -1.13 10.12
C ASP A 52 13.90 -1.76 9.29
N VAL A 53 14.29 -2.77 8.50
CA VAL A 53 13.40 -3.63 7.72
C VAL A 53 13.31 -5.00 8.37
N ARG A 54 12.14 -5.33 8.91
CA ARG A 54 11.84 -6.63 9.51
C ARG A 54 11.24 -7.56 8.47
N VAL A 55 12.02 -8.55 8.04
CA VAL A 55 11.62 -9.54 7.04
C VAL A 55 11.25 -10.83 7.76
N ASN A 56 9.98 -10.93 8.17
CA ASN A 56 9.46 -12.10 8.87
C ASN A 56 9.27 -13.26 7.88
N GLU A 57 8.79 -12.95 6.68
CA GLU A 57 8.58 -13.87 5.57
C GLU A 57 9.20 -13.31 4.29
N PHE A 58 9.32 -14.11 3.23
CA PHE A 58 9.98 -13.73 1.95
C PHE A 58 11.50 -13.50 2.05
N LYS A 59 12.19 -13.96 3.11
CA LYS A 59 13.63 -13.73 3.34
C LYS A 59 14.53 -14.00 2.12
N LYS A 60 14.44 -15.20 1.53
CA LYS A 60 15.23 -15.56 0.33
C LYS A 60 14.97 -14.64 -0.86
N THR A 61 13.71 -14.28 -1.06
CA THR A 61 13.33 -13.37 -2.15
C THR A 61 13.83 -11.96 -1.86
N PHE A 62 13.73 -11.50 -0.61
CA PHE A 62 14.24 -10.21 -0.18
C PHE A 62 15.75 -10.12 -0.43
N GLU A 63 16.54 -11.04 0.15
CA GLU A 63 18.01 -11.07 0.04
C GLU A 63 18.49 -11.15 -1.42
N LYS A 64 17.74 -11.82 -2.29
CA LYS A 64 18.04 -11.88 -3.73
C LYS A 64 17.86 -10.54 -4.45
N ASN A 65 16.90 -9.73 -4.03
CA ASN A 65 16.55 -8.47 -4.69
C ASN A 65 17.16 -7.25 -4.00
N PHE A 66 17.44 -7.34 -2.70
CA PHE A 66 17.98 -6.28 -1.85
C PHE A 66 19.09 -6.90 -0.97
N PRO A 67 20.35 -6.84 -1.44
CA PRO A 67 21.49 -7.36 -0.68
C PRO A 67 21.58 -6.79 0.74
N GLU A 68 21.26 -5.50 0.90
CA GLU A 68 21.18 -4.82 2.18
C GLU A 68 19.77 -4.26 2.42
N LYS A 69 19.39 -4.11 3.70
CA LYS A 69 18.09 -3.50 4.07
C LYS A 69 18.00 -2.04 3.61
N GLY A 70 19.13 -1.34 3.62
CA GLY A 70 19.26 0.02 3.07
C GLY A 70 18.88 0.09 1.59
N ASP A 71 19.18 -0.94 0.79
CA ASP A 71 18.79 -0.99 -0.62
C ASP A 71 17.27 -0.99 -0.80
N PHE A 72 16.56 -1.73 0.07
CA PHE A 72 15.10 -1.75 0.06
C PHE A 72 14.52 -0.38 0.45
N ALA A 73 15.04 0.24 1.51
CA ALA A 73 14.59 1.54 1.97
C ALA A 73 14.84 2.65 0.91
N LEU A 74 16.02 2.64 0.29
CA LEU A 74 16.38 3.56 -0.78
C LEU A 74 15.50 3.38 -2.02
N ASP A 75 15.24 2.15 -2.44
CA ASP A 75 14.33 1.87 -3.55
C ASP A 75 12.90 2.30 -3.21
N PHE A 76 12.43 2.08 -1.98
CA PHE A 76 11.11 2.56 -1.52
C PHE A 76 10.99 4.08 -1.62
N MET A 77 11.97 4.82 -1.08
CA MET A 77 12.01 6.29 -1.17
C MET A 77 12.08 6.79 -2.61
N THR A 78 12.87 6.11 -3.46
CA THR A 78 12.99 6.44 -4.89
C THR A 78 11.66 6.27 -5.61
N GLN A 79 10.94 5.17 -5.35
CA GLN A 79 9.62 4.95 -5.91
C GLN A 79 8.59 5.96 -5.41
N PHE A 80 8.61 6.28 -4.12
CA PHE A 80 7.75 7.32 -3.56
C PHE A 80 8.01 8.68 -4.19
N SER A 81 9.27 9.11 -4.30
CA SER A 81 9.64 10.38 -4.93
C SER A 81 9.17 10.44 -6.38
N LYS A 82 9.49 9.40 -7.17
CA LYS A 82 9.09 9.33 -8.59
C LYS A 82 7.57 9.34 -8.78
N LYS A 83 6.84 8.47 -8.07
CA LYS A 83 5.38 8.38 -8.18
C LYS A 83 4.70 9.63 -7.59
N GLY A 84 5.22 10.19 -6.49
CA GLY A 84 4.69 11.38 -5.83
C GLY A 84 4.78 12.61 -6.74
N LEU A 85 5.94 12.82 -7.38
CA LEU A 85 6.11 13.88 -8.37
C LEU A 85 5.20 13.67 -9.60
N ALA A 86 5.13 12.45 -10.13
CA ALA A 86 4.26 12.14 -11.26
C ALA A 86 2.75 12.35 -10.95
N ASN A 87 2.36 12.30 -9.68
CA ASN A 87 0.98 12.52 -9.22
C ASN A 87 0.71 13.96 -8.75
N ASN A 88 1.67 14.88 -8.91
CA ASN A 88 1.61 16.25 -8.39
C ASN A 88 1.30 16.29 -6.88
N LEU A 89 1.86 15.35 -6.11
CA LEU A 89 1.64 15.32 -4.67
C LEU A 89 2.34 16.47 -3.95
N PHE A 90 3.57 16.78 -4.39
CA PHE A 90 4.45 17.83 -3.87
C PHE A 90 5.16 18.52 -5.03
N SER A 91 5.58 19.78 -4.86
CA SER A 91 6.31 20.51 -5.91
C SER A 91 7.72 19.99 -6.07
N LYS A 92 8.31 19.46 -4.99
CA LYS A 92 9.64 18.86 -4.96
C LYS A 92 9.71 17.79 -3.88
N ILE A 93 10.32 16.65 -4.20
CA ILE A 93 10.62 15.56 -3.26
C ILE A 93 12.12 15.29 -3.34
N LEU A 94 12.83 15.58 -2.26
CA LEU A 94 14.27 15.30 -2.10
C LEU A 94 14.45 14.03 -1.28
N ILE A 95 15.40 13.18 -1.66
CA ILE A 95 15.73 11.98 -0.90
C ILE A 95 16.99 12.28 -0.09
N ASP A 96 16.91 12.05 1.22
CA ASP A 96 18.07 11.98 2.11
C ASP A 96 18.33 10.51 2.43
N SER A 97 19.39 9.96 1.84
CA SER A 97 19.82 8.58 2.04
C SER A 97 20.82 8.39 3.18
N ASN A 98 21.25 9.47 3.82
CA ASN A 98 22.34 9.44 4.80
C ASN A 98 21.82 9.59 6.24
N SER A 99 20.64 10.19 6.41
CA SER A 99 20.01 10.40 7.70
C SER A 99 19.22 9.18 8.15
N PHE A 100 19.42 8.77 9.40
CA PHE A 100 18.68 7.65 10.03
C PHE A 100 17.74 8.13 11.13
N LYS A 101 17.83 9.39 11.53
CA LYS A 101 16.94 10.04 12.49
C LYS A 101 16.57 11.43 12.00
N TYR A 102 15.46 11.97 12.50
CA TYR A 102 14.98 13.29 12.08
C TYR A 102 16.02 14.38 12.35
N GLU A 103 16.74 14.29 13.46
CA GLU A 103 17.74 15.27 13.89
C GLU A 103 18.95 15.37 12.93
N ASP A 104 19.17 14.34 12.11
CA ASP A 104 20.28 14.31 11.15
C ASP A 104 19.91 15.01 9.82
N VAL A 105 18.61 15.21 9.56
CA VAL A 105 18.10 15.74 8.29
C VAL A 105 18.36 17.23 8.19
N ASN A 106 19.03 17.66 7.13
CA ASN A 106 19.13 19.08 6.79
C ASN A 106 17.79 19.58 6.22
N THR A 107 16.99 20.25 7.05
CA THR A 107 15.67 20.76 6.67
C THR A 107 15.68 22.12 5.98
N GLU A 108 16.86 22.72 5.75
CA GLU A 108 16.99 24.01 5.09
C GLU A 108 16.31 24.01 3.72
N ASN A 109 15.31 24.89 3.55
CA ASN A 109 14.50 25.04 2.33
C ASN A 109 13.47 23.92 2.06
N SER A 110 13.08 23.15 3.07
CA SER A 110 11.95 22.23 3.02
C SER A 110 10.76 22.75 3.83
N ASP A 111 9.54 22.40 3.42
CA ASP A 111 8.32 22.67 4.19
C ASP A 111 8.02 21.51 5.17
N TYR A 112 8.30 20.28 4.75
CA TYR A 112 8.03 19.07 5.54
C TYR A 112 9.13 18.02 5.37
N VAL A 113 9.24 17.16 6.36
CA VAL A 113 10.03 15.92 6.29
C VAL A 113 9.10 14.73 6.43
N ILE A 114 9.26 13.74 5.55
CA ILE A 114 8.55 12.47 5.59
C ILE A 114 9.54 11.38 5.97
N TYR A 115 9.25 10.71 7.07
CA TYR A 115 10.04 9.60 7.59
C TYR A 115 9.30 8.28 7.34
N PHE A 116 9.98 7.34 6.69
CA PHE A 116 9.51 5.97 6.55
C PHE A 116 10.25 5.05 7.51
N SER A 117 9.51 4.38 8.38
CA SER A 117 10.06 3.57 9.47
C SER A 117 9.30 2.26 9.67
N ASN A 118 9.88 1.38 10.49
CA ASN A 118 9.26 0.12 10.91
C ASN A 118 8.74 -0.74 9.75
N PHE A 119 9.52 -0.88 8.68
CA PHE A 119 9.11 -1.72 7.56
C PHE A 119 8.96 -3.16 8.06
N GLU A 120 7.81 -3.76 7.78
CA GLU A 120 7.55 -5.17 8.10
C GLU A 120 7.08 -5.89 6.84
N ILE A 121 7.78 -6.95 6.47
CA ILE A 121 7.45 -7.82 5.35
C ILE A 121 7.02 -9.18 5.92
N ALA A 122 5.75 -9.51 5.74
CA ALA A 122 5.10 -10.67 6.31
C ALA A 122 4.25 -11.42 5.29
N ASN A 123 3.83 -12.63 5.66
CA ASN A 123 2.88 -13.44 4.92
C ASN A 123 1.49 -13.33 5.58
N ARG A 124 0.44 -13.29 4.76
CA ARG A 124 -0.91 -13.62 5.23
C ARG A 124 -1.53 -14.68 4.32
N VAL A 125 -1.99 -15.78 4.92
CA VAL A 125 -2.78 -16.81 4.22
C VAL A 125 -4.25 -16.59 4.52
N GLU A 126 -5.07 -16.55 3.47
CA GLU A 126 -6.51 -16.45 3.58
C GLU A 126 -7.18 -17.68 2.99
N TRP A 127 -8.09 -18.28 3.75
CA TRP A 127 -8.82 -19.47 3.34
C TRP A 127 -10.19 -19.07 2.79
N ASN A 128 -10.45 -19.41 1.53
CA ASN A 128 -11.75 -19.25 0.90
C ASN A 128 -12.50 -20.58 0.94
N ASN A 129 -13.58 -20.61 1.72
CA ASN A 129 -14.56 -21.69 1.66
C ASN A 129 -15.55 -21.39 0.54
N VAL A 130 -15.36 -22.01 -0.63
CA VAL A 130 -16.39 -21.99 -1.66
C VAL A 130 -17.35 -23.13 -1.35
N GLY A 131 -18.51 -22.79 -0.79
CA GLY A 131 -19.60 -23.76 -0.59
C GLY A 131 -20.09 -24.26 -1.95
N GLY A 132 -19.72 -25.48 -2.33
CA GLY A 132 -20.21 -26.11 -3.54
C GLY A 132 -21.63 -26.61 -3.34
N MET A 133 -22.61 -26.05 -4.06
CA MET A 133 -23.91 -26.70 -4.24
C MET A 133 -23.74 -27.91 -5.16
N GLY A 134 -23.34 -29.05 -4.59
CA GLY A 134 -23.38 -30.34 -5.28
C GLY A 134 -24.82 -30.79 -5.49
N MET A 135 -25.19 -31.11 -6.72
CA MET A 135 -26.55 -31.51 -7.14
C MET A 135 -27.00 -32.89 -6.58
N ASN A 136 -26.31 -33.42 -5.56
CA ASN A 136 -26.58 -34.72 -4.94
C ASN A 136 -26.10 -34.82 -3.46
N GLY A 137 -26.21 -33.74 -2.68
CA GLY A 137 -26.13 -33.80 -1.21
C GLY A 137 -24.78 -34.14 -0.58
N VAL A 138 -23.74 -34.43 -1.37
CA VAL A 138 -22.35 -34.59 -0.90
C VAL A 138 -21.54 -33.42 -1.44
N GLY A 139 -21.59 -32.29 -0.74
CA GLY A 139 -20.81 -31.10 -1.07
C GLY A 139 -19.34 -31.34 -0.73
N MET A 140 -18.49 -31.53 -1.74
CA MET A 140 -17.04 -31.42 -1.59
C MET A 140 -16.72 -29.93 -1.34
N ASN A 141 -16.39 -29.59 -0.09
CA ASN A 141 -15.86 -28.26 0.23
C ASN A 141 -14.44 -28.15 -0.32
N ASN A 142 -14.30 -27.64 -1.55
CA ASN A 142 -13.00 -27.25 -2.08
C ASN A 142 -12.54 -25.97 -1.36
N THR A 143 -11.76 -26.16 -0.31
CA THR A 143 -11.09 -25.06 0.40
C THR A 143 -9.91 -24.62 -0.46
N THR A 144 -9.89 -23.38 -0.92
CA THR A 144 -8.72 -22.80 -1.57
C THR A 144 -8.07 -21.78 -0.64
N SER A 145 -6.73 -21.73 -0.61
CA SER A 145 -5.99 -20.72 0.13
C SER A 145 -5.34 -19.74 -0.84
N VAL A 146 -5.37 -18.46 -0.51
CA VAL A 146 -4.59 -17.41 -1.19
C VAL A 146 -3.54 -16.90 -0.22
N GLU A 147 -2.29 -17.00 -0.61
CA GLU A 147 -1.16 -16.46 0.13
C GLU A 147 -0.85 -15.04 -0.35
N TYR A 148 -0.53 -14.13 0.58
CA TYR A 148 -0.23 -12.73 0.29
C TYR A 148 1.12 -12.35 0.87
N CYS A 149 1.92 -11.61 0.09
CA CYS A 149 2.97 -10.77 0.65
C CYS A 149 2.32 -9.49 1.18
N VAL A 150 2.63 -9.12 2.41
CA VAL A 150 2.13 -7.91 3.07
C VAL A 150 3.32 -7.09 3.53
N ILE A 151 3.33 -5.81 3.17
CA ILE A 151 4.31 -4.83 3.60
C ILE A 151 3.61 -3.76 4.43
N ASN A 152 3.95 -3.66 5.70
CA ASN A 152 3.54 -2.56 6.58
C ASN A 152 4.67 -1.53 6.62
N VAL A 153 4.32 -0.24 6.56
CA VAL A 153 5.27 0.86 6.71
C VAL A 153 4.65 1.92 7.60
N LYS A 154 5.38 2.37 8.63
CA LYS A 154 5.01 3.55 9.39
C LYS A 154 5.49 4.79 8.63
N VAL A 155 4.60 5.77 8.50
CA VAL A 155 4.86 7.05 7.86
C VAL A 155 4.66 8.13 8.89
N GLU A 156 5.67 8.96 9.10
CA GLU A 156 5.65 10.10 10.00
C GLU A 156 5.98 11.36 9.20
N ILE A 157 5.20 12.43 9.38
CA ILE A 157 5.40 13.70 8.69
C ILE A 157 5.61 14.79 9.73
N TYR A 158 6.69 15.54 9.57
CA TYR A 158 7.10 16.62 10.46
C TYR A 158 7.04 17.96 9.72
N ASP A 159 6.63 19.02 10.41
CA ASP A 159 6.82 20.40 9.94
C ASP A 159 8.31 20.76 10.06
N ALA A 160 8.93 21.09 8.93
CA ALA A 160 10.36 21.34 8.86
C ALA A 160 10.82 22.57 9.66
N ASN A 161 9.92 23.53 9.93
CA ASN A 161 10.25 24.78 10.63
C ASN A 161 10.37 24.59 12.15
N ASN A 162 9.58 23.68 12.72
CA ASN A 162 9.48 23.52 14.17
C ASN A 162 9.74 22.08 14.66
N GLY A 163 9.97 21.14 13.74
CA GLY A 163 10.27 19.74 14.04
C GLY A 163 9.12 18.96 14.66
N LYS A 164 7.90 19.51 14.68
CA LYS A 164 6.74 18.81 15.25
C LYS A 164 6.19 17.82 14.25
N GLU A 165 5.96 16.60 14.72
CA GLU A 165 5.17 15.62 13.98
C GLU A 165 3.73 16.14 13.83
N ILE A 166 3.26 16.20 12.58
CA ILE A 166 1.93 16.71 12.22
C ILE A 166 0.96 15.61 11.79
N LEU A 167 1.50 14.48 11.33
CA LEU A 167 0.72 13.35 10.83
C LEU A 167 1.55 12.07 10.95
N ASP A 168 0.98 11.03 11.55
CA ASP A 168 1.52 9.68 11.54
C ASP A 168 0.43 8.68 11.12
N PHE A 169 0.83 7.62 10.43
CA PHE A 169 -0.05 6.52 10.05
C PHE A 169 0.77 5.28 9.65
N VAL A 170 0.11 4.13 9.60
CA VAL A 170 0.66 2.91 9.01
C VAL A 170 -0.04 2.64 7.69
N VAL A 171 0.74 2.40 6.65
CA VAL A 171 0.25 1.94 5.35
C VAL A 171 0.50 0.46 5.17
N ILE A 172 -0.40 -0.20 4.45
CA ILE A 172 -0.31 -1.61 4.10
C ILE A 172 -0.29 -1.70 2.57
N GLY A 173 0.74 -2.33 2.02
CA GLY A 173 0.76 -2.81 0.64
C GLY A 173 0.69 -4.32 0.63
N GLU A 174 -0.11 -4.92 -0.26
CA GLU A 174 -0.16 -6.38 -0.36
C GLU A 174 -0.33 -6.84 -1.79
N GLU A 175 0.16 -8.03 -2.10
CA GLU A 175 -0.10 -8.72 -3.37
C GLU A 175 -0.19 -10.22 -3.15
N SER A 176 -1.10 -10.86 -3.88
CA SER A 176 -1.25 -12.31 -3.83
C SER A 176 -0.06 -13.01 -4.51
N VAL A 177 0.36 -14.13 -3.93
CA VAL A 177 1.36 -15.02 -4.55
C VAL A 177 0.65 -15.78 -5.66
N PHE A 178 1.00 -15.45 -6.91
CA PHE A 178 0.49 -16.13 -8.09
C PHE A 178 1.62 -16.84 -8.82
N MET A 179 1.42 -18.12 -9.18
CA MET A 179 2.42 -18.94 -9.90
C MET A 179 3.81 -18.96 -9.24
N PHE A 180 3.90 -18.83 -7.91
CA PHE A 180 5.17 -18.81 -7.16
C PHE A 180 6.15 -17.69 -7.56
N ASP A 181 5.67 -16.60 -8.18
CA ASP A 181 6.51 -15.44 -8.55
C ASP A 181 6.68 -14.48 -7.36
N PHE A 182 7.44 -14.93 -6.35
CA PHE A 182 7.64 -14.19 -5.10
C PHE A 182 8.32 -12.82 -5.33
N THR A 183 9.21 -12.69 -6.32
CA THR A 183 9.88 -11.42 -6.63
C THR A 183 8.88 -10.38 -7.11
N LYS A 184 8.03 -10.75 -8.08
CA LYS A 184 6.99 -9.85 -8.56
C LYS A 184 5.99 -9.52 -7.46
N THR A 185 5.59 -10.52 -6.67
CA THR A 185 4.66 -10.30 -5.55
C THR A 185 5.24 -9.31 -4.53
N LEU A 186 6.51 -9.47 -4.13
CA LEU A 186 7.18 -8.55 -3.22
C LEU A 186 7.24 -7.12 -3.79
N ASN A 187 7.67 -6.97 -5.05
CA ASN A 187 7.78 -5.66 -5.69
C ASN A 187 6.43 -4.97 -5.83
N LYS A 188 5.38 -5.71 -6.17
CA LYS A 188 4.03 -5.15 -6.26
C LYS A 188 3.43 -4.78 -4.91
N ALA A 189 3.66 -5.57 -3.86
CA ALA A 189 3.22 -5.20 -2.51
C ALA A 189 3.87 -3.88 -2.08
N LYS A 190 5.17 -3.71 -2.36
CA LYS A 190 5.91 -2.47 -2.13
C LYS A 190 5.37 -1.29 -2.94
N GLU A 191 5.15 -1.49 -4.24
CA GLU A 191 4.57 -0.47 -5.12
C GLU A 191 3.18 0.00 -4.64
N ARG A 192 2.36 -0.93 -4.14
CA ARG A 192 1.03 -0.64 -3.59
C ARG A 192 1.10 0.11 -2.27
N ALA A 193 2.04 -0.23 -1.38
CA ALA A 193 2.28 0.56 -0.17
C ALA A 193 2.57 2.02 -0.53
N VAL A 194 3.48 2.26 -1.49
CA VAL A 194 3.78 3.61 -2.00
C VAL A 194 2.54 4.30 -2.58
N GLU A 195 1.74 3.60 -3.39
CA GLU A 195 0.50 4.15 -3.97
C GLU A 195 -0.52 4.54 -2.90
N HIS A 196 -0.69 3.72 -1.87
CA HIS A 196 -1.60 4.00 -0.77
C HIS A 196 -1.15 5.21 0.05
N ILE A 197 0.16 5.41 0.26
CA ILE A 197 0.69 6.65 0.88
C ILE A 197 0.30 7.85 0.03
N ILE A 198 0.60 7.83 -1.27
CA ILE A 198 0.33 8.95 -2.18
C ILE A 198 -1.17 9.26 -2.23
N ASN A 199 -2.00 8.24 -2.37
CA ASN A 199 -3.45 8.41 -2.43
C ASN A 199 -4.02 8.98 -1.12
N TYR A 200 -3.50 8.52 0.02
CA TYR A 200 -3.89 9.05 1.32
C TYR A 200 -3.49 10.51 1.49
N LEU A 201 -2.24 10.87 1.16
CA LEU A 201 -1.77 12.25 1.27
C LEU A 201 -2.49 13.19 0.29
N LYS A 202 -2.95 12.68 -0.86
CA LYS A 202 -3.69 13.46 -1.86
C LYS A 202 -5.18 13.62 -1.56
N SER A 203 -5.82 12.60 -0.99
CA SER A 203 -7.29 12.53 -0.91
C SER A 203 -7.86 12.18 0.46
N GLY A 204 -7.01 11.79 1.42
CA GLY A 204 -7.42 11.25 2.72
C GLY A 204 -8.03 9.84 2.66
N LYS A 205 -8.06 9.20 1.48
CA LYS A 205 -8.68 7.87 1.30
C LYS A 205 -7.87 6.78 1.98
N THR A 206 -8.56 5.93 2.76
CA THR A 206 -7.94 4.85 3.55
C THR A 206 -8.33 3.45 3.07
N GLU A 207 -9.39 3.34 2.28
CA GLU A 207 -9.93 2.06 1.79
C GLU A 207 -9.79 1.91 0.28
N TYR A 208 -9.35 0.73 -0.16
CA TYR A 208 -9.16 0.41 -1.58
C TYR A 208 -9.75 -0.94 -1.91
N LYS A 209 -9.96 -1.19 -3.20
CA LYS A 209 -10.36 -2.51 -3.67
C LYS A 209 -9.27 -3.50 -3.27
N LYS A 210 -9.67 -4.59 -2.64
CA LYS A 210 -8.74 -5.66 -2.29
C LYS A 210 -8.08 -6.24 -3.54
N TYR A 211 -6.79 -6.54 -3.42
CA TYR A 211 -5.97 -7.08 -4.49
C TYR A 211 -5.80 -8.60 -4.42
#